data_AF-A0A9D5LDV0-F1
#
_entry.id   AF-A0A9D5LDV0-F1
#
_cell.length_a   1.000
_cell.length_b   1.000
_cell.length_c   1.000
_cell.angle_alpha   90.00
_cell.angle_beta   90.00
_cell.angle_gamma   90.00
#
_symmetry.space_group_name_H-M   'P 1'
#
loop_
_entity.id
_entity.type
_entity.pdbx_description
1 polymer ?
#
loop_
_entity_poly.entity_id
_entity_poly.type
_entity_poly.pdbx_seq_one_letter_code
_entity_poly.pdbx_strand_id
1 'polypeptide(L)'
;MAHYLTIDQGNSEAKISLWDDMELVDSVIEERLTPSSVETFVNRRPLSGAIYCSVVQNNGPVINKLSHLARCVYRLSPSTPLPITIDYATPNTLGSDRVAAAVGAWSDFKGRDILVVDAGTAVTYDYVDASGVYRGGNIAPGITMELKALNHYTARLPLVPFPENMSELHGSLLGRDTAEAITLGAVYSVVASIGYYRSRLPEGTVVVLGGGCGHHLANLCDFDVHVDEHLCSKGLNRILLYNEN
;
A
#
# COMPACT_ATOMS: atom_id res chain seq x y z
N MET A 1 22.16 -18.28 -0.80
CA MET A 1 20.81 -18.03 -1.33
C MET A 1 20.82 -16.67 -2.00
N ALA A 2 20.15 -16.57 -3.14
CA ALA A 2 20.03 -15.34 -3.90
C ALA A 2 18.83 -14.55 -3.33
N HIS A 3 19.07 -13.35 -2.82
CA HIS A 3 17.97 -12.55 -2.29
C HIS A 3 17.49 -11.51 -3.30
N TYR A 4 16.26 -11.07 -3.11
CA TYR A 4 15.64 -9.97 -3.85
C TYR A 4 15.33 -8.81 -2.93
N LEU A 5 15.55 -7.59 -3.41
CA LEU A 5 15.26 -6.38 -2.65
C LEU A 5 14.11 -5.60 -3.27
N THR A 6 13.13 -5.22 -2.48
CA THR A 6 12.06 -4.31 -2.90
C THR A 6 12.11 -3.06 -2.05
N ILE A 7 12.00 -1.90 -2.68
CA ILE A 7 11.90 -0.61 -1.98
C ILE A 7 10.63 0.10 -2.42
N ASP A 8 9.76 0.39 -1.47
CA ASP A 8 8.59 1.24 -1.66
C ASP A 8 8.80 2.55 -0.90
N GLN A 9 8.92 3.67 -1.62
CA GLN A 9 9.13 4.98 -1.04
C GLN A 9 7.91 5.88 -1.23
N GLY A 10 7.13 6.02 -0.16
CA GLY A 10 6.01 6.94 -0.05
C GLY A 10 6.45 8.36 0.32
N ASN A 11 5.47 9.23 0.60
CA ASN A 11 5.72 10.62 1.01
C ASN A 11 6.27 10.74 2.45
N SER A 12 5.89 9.81 3.33
CA SER A 12 6.21 9.86 4.75
C SER A 12 7.34 8.92 5.14
N GLU A 13 7.39 7.75 4.51
CA GLU A 13 8.26 6.64 4.91
C GLU A 13 8.72 5.86 3.68
N ALA A 14 9.81 5.11 3.83
CA ALA A 14 10.28 4.14 2.86
C ALA A 14 10.36 2.76 3.50
N LYS A 15 9.72 1.77 2.87
CA LYS A 15 9.77 0.37 3.27
C LYS A 15 10.78 -0.38 2.41
N ILE A 16 11.77 -0.97 3.05
CA ILE A 16 12.78 -1.81 2.42
C ILE A 16 12.48 -3.25 2.84
N SER A 17 12.29 -4.16 1.88
CA SER A 17 12.01 -5.57 2.17
C SER A 17 12.97 -6.48 1.41
N LEU A 18 13.44 -7.51 2.09
CA LEU A 18 14.31 -8.56 1.55
C LEU A 18 13.52 -9.86 1.40
N TRP A 19 13.71 -10.53 0.28
CA TRP A 19 12.99 -11.74 -0.09
C TRP A 19 13.94 -12.87 -0.44
N ASP A 20 13.54 -14.10 -0.16
CA ASP A 20 14.11 -15.32 -0.71
C ASP A 20 13.05 -15.92 -1.65
N ASP A 21 13.28 -15.76 -2.95
CA ASP A 21 12.25 -15.97 -3.98
C ASP A 21 10.95 -15.20 -3.65
N MET A 22 9.88 -15.91 -3.29
CA MET A 22 8.59 -15.33 -2.98
C MET A 22 8.36 -15.05 -1.49
N GLU A 23 9.24 -15.52 -0.61
CA GLU A 23 9.12 -15.47 0.84
C GLU A 23 9.77 -14.21 1.41
N LEU A 24 9.06 -13.50 2.28
CA LEU A 24 9.59 -12.32 2.97
C LEU A 24 10.56 -12.77 4.07
N VAL A 25 11.82 -12.33 3.97
CA VAL A 25 12.87 -12.68 4.94
C VAL A 25 12.98 -11.63 6.03
N ASP A 26 12.92 -10.36 5.65
CA ASP A 26 13.20 -9.23 6.54
C ASP A 26 12.60 -7.96 5.95
N SER A 27 12.25 -6.99 6.81
CA SER A 27 11.82 -5.67 6.34
C SER A 27 12.08 -4.60 7.38
N VAL A 28 12.35 -3.38 6.91
CA VAL A 28 12.50 -2.19 7.75
C VAL A 28 11.72 -1.02 7.14
N ILE A 29 11.19 -0.18 8.02
CA ILE A 29 10.60 1.11 7.66
C ILE A 29 11.57 2.20 8.09
N GLU A 30 11.88 3.09 7.17
CA GLU A 30 12.79 4.22 7.36
C GLU A 30 12.02 5.52 7.11
N GLU A 31 12.08 6.48 8.02
CA GLU A 31 11.54 7.84 7.78
C GLU A 31 12.21 8.49 6.56
N ARG A 32 13.49 8.16 6.34
CA ARG A 32 14.27 8.68 5.22
C ARG A 32 15.13 7.60 4.59
N LEU A 33 14.84 7.29 3.33
CA LEU A 33 15.66 6.41 2.52
C LEU A 33 17.01 7.05 2.19
N THR A 34 18.11 6.34 2.51
CA THR A 34 19.47 6.77 2.16
C THR A 34 20.27 5.59 1.60
N PRO A 35 21.35 5.83 0.83
CA PRO A 35 22.24 4.75 0.40
C PRO A 35 22.79 3.92 1.57
N SER A 36 23.08 4.58 2.69
CA SER A 36 23.60 3.95 3.91
C SER A 36 22.56 3.09 4.62
N SER A 37 21.29 3.50 4.65
CA SER A 37 20.22 2.67 5.25
C SER A 37 20.00 1.40 4.43
N VAL A 38 20.01 1.50 3.09
CA VAL A 38 19.96 0.32 2.20
C VAL A 38 21.14 -0.61 2.42
N GLU A 39 22.37 -0.09 2.48
CA GLU A 39 23.56 -0.92 2.71
C GLU A 39 23.56 -1.60 4.08
N THR A 40 23.15 -0.87 5.11
CA THR A 40 23.04 -1.39 6.49
C THR A 40 22.00 -2.49 6.56
N PHE A 41 20.82 -2.27 5.97
CA PHE A 41 19.76 -3.26 5.92
C PHE A 41 20.20 -4.49 5.13
N VAL A 42 20.73 -4.35 3.91
CA VAL A 42 21.18 -5.50 3.11
C VAL A 42 22.29 -6.28 3.82
N ASN A 43 23.14 -5.64 4.63
CA ASN A 43 24.15 -6.27 5.47
C ASN A 43 25.02 -7.31 4.72
N ARG A 44 25.55 -6.92 3.55
CA ARG A 44 26.40 -7.77 2.67
C ARG A 44 25.74 -9.06 2.16
N ARG A 45 24.41 -9.21 2.29
CA ARG A 45 23.65 -10.31 1.69
C ARG A 45 23.69 -10.15 0.16
N PRO A 46 24.01 -11.20 -0.63
CA PRO A 46 24.05 -11.10 -2.08
C PRO A 46 22.64 -10.91 -2.65
N LEU A 47 22.48 -9.93 -3.54
CA LEU A 47 21.21 -9.63 -4.21
C LEU A 47 21.26 -10.05 -5.68
N SER A 48 20.33 -10.89 -6.10
CA SER A 48 20.11 -11.20 -7.52
C SER A 48 19.47 -10.03 -8.24
N GLY A 49 18.46 -9.43 -7.62
CA GLY A 49 17.73 -8.32 -8.21
C GLY A 49 17.22 -7.36 -7.16
N ALA A 50 17.02 -6.12 -7.59
CA ALA A 50 16.32 -5.11 -6.83
C ALA A 50 15.28 -4.42 -7.69
N ILE A 51 14.15 -4.08 -7.10
CA ILE A 51 13.14 -3.22 -7.72
C ILE A 51 12.76 -2.11 -6.74
N TYR A 52 12.51 -0.92 -7.24
CA TYR A 52 12.02 0.18 -6.40
C TYR A 52 10.90 0.96 -7.08
N CYS A 53 9.94 1.41 -6.27
CA CYS A 53 8.98 2.45 -6.62
C CYS A 53 9.15 3.65 -5.68
N SER A 54 8.87 4.85 -6.19
CA SER A 54 8.93 6.06 -5.39
C SER A 54 8.04 7.13 -5.98
N VAL A 55 7.27 7.78 -5.11
CA VAL A 55 6.50 9.00 -5.42
C VAL A 55 7.29 10.28 -5.12
N VAL A 56 8.42 10.16 -4.40
CA VAL A 56 9.33 11.27 -4.06
C VAL A 56 10.37 11.50 -5.17
N GLN A 57 10.80 12.75 -5.35
CA GLN A 57 11.84 13.15 -6.30
C GLN A 57 13.26 12.93 -5.72
N ASN A 58 14.27 12.81 -6.60
CA ASN A 58 15.71 12.76 -6.28
C ASN A 58 16.26 11.44 -5.65
N ASN A 59 16.00 10.30 -6.31
CA ASN A 59 16.47 8.98 -5.85
C ASN A 59 17.78 8.51 -6.48
N GLY A 60 18.45 9.35 -7.28
CA GLY A 60 19.69 9.01 -8.00
C GLY A 60 20.75 8.32 -7.14
N PRO A 61 21.07 8.83 -5.93
CA PRO A 61 22.07 8.22 -5.05
C PRO A 61 21.72 6.79 -4.60
N VAL A 62 20.44 6.53 -4.28
CA VAL A 62 19.99 5.21 -3.83
C VAL A 62 20.04 4.21 -4.98
N ILE A 63 19.57 4.61 -6.16
CA ILE A 63 19.61 3.78 -7.38
C ILE A 63 21.04 3.41 -7.73
N ASN A 64 21.95 4.39 -7.69
CA ASN A 64 23.37 4.16 -7.93
C ASN A 64 23.92 3.12 -6.93
N LYS A 65 23.59 3.25 -5.65
CA LYS A 65 24.00 2.27 -4.64
C LYS A 65 23.46 0.87 -4.93
N LEU A 66 22.18 0.74 -5.30
CA LEU A 66 21.58 -0.54 -5.67
C LEU A 66 22.31 -1.21 -6.83
N SER A 67 22.75 -0.44 -7.83
CA SER A 67 23.48 -0.97 -8.99
C SER A 67 24.82 -1.61 -8.64
N HIS A 68 25.38 -1.28 -7.47
CA HIS A 68 26.59 -1.90 -6.93
C HIS A 68 26.29 -3.10 -6.03
N LEU A 69 25.05 -3.24 -5.54
CA LEU A 69 24.65 -4.29 -4.59
C LEU A 69 23.91 -5.45 -5.25
N ALA A 70 23.16 -5.19 -6.33
CA ALA A 70 22.35 -6.17 -7.04
C ALA A 70 22.80 -6.33 -8.49
N ARG A 71 22.63 -7.55 -9.03
CA ARG A 71 22.99 -7.85 -10.43
C ARG A 71 22.07 -7.15 -11.43
N CYS A 72 20.78 -7.01 -11.12
CA CYS A 72 19.83 -6.21 -11.89
C CYS A 72 19.05 -5.25 -10.97
N VAL A 73 18.72 -4.07 -11.50
CA VAL A 73 17.95 -3.05 -10.77
C VAL A 73 16.85 -2.52 -11.68
N TYR A 74 15.61 -2.64 -11.23
CA TYR A 74 14.44 -2.15 -11.94
C TYR A 74 13.85 -0.94 -11.21
N ARG A 75 13.42 0.05 -11.98
CA ARG A 75 12.49 1.07 -11.51
C ARG A 75 11.11 0.70 -12.02
N LEU A 76 10.14 0.55 -11.12
CA LEU A 76 8.76 0.40 -11.55
C LEU A 76 8.33 1.66 -12.32
N SER A 77 7.89 1.45 -13.55
CA SER A 77 7.49 2.48 -14.50
C SER A 77 6.36 1.97 -15.39
N PRO A 78 5.61 2.86 -16.06
CA PRO A 78 4.51 2.44 -16.94
C PRO A 78 4.89 1.49 -18.08
N SER A 79 6.18 1.45 -18.46
CA SER A 79 6.70 0.54 -19.50
C SER A 79 7.19 -0.80 -18.93
N THR A 80 7.14 -1.01 -17.61
CA THR A 80 7.58 -2.26 -16.98
C THR A 80 6.58 -3.35 -17.33
N PRO A 81 7.00 -4.50 -17.87
CA PRO A 81 6.12 -5.65 -18.04
C PRO A 81 5.51 -6.08 -16.69
N LEU A 82 4.20 -6.30 -16.66
CA LEU A 82 3.44 -6.65 -15.47
C LEU A 82 2.72 -8.00 -15.64
N PRO A 83 2.50 -8.76 -14.55
CA PRO A 83 1.68 -9.97 -14.56
C PRO A 83 0.16 -9.71 -14.60
N ILE A 84 -0.25 -8.44 -14.69
CA ILE A 84 -1.63 -7.98 -14.85
C ILE A 84 -1.72 -7.00 -16.03
N THR A 85 -2.92 -6.80 -16.57
CA THR A 85 -3.18 -5.78 -17.60
C THR A 85 -3.67 -4.50 -16.93
N ILE A 86 -3.18 -3.34 -17.37
CA ILE A 86 -3.65 -2.03 -16.89
C ILE A 86 -4.66 -1.46 -17.89
N ASP A 87 -5.94 -1.49 -17.54
CA ASP A 87 -7.04 -0.87 -18.30
C ASP A 87 -7.42 0.47 -17.65
N TYR A 88 -6.48 1.41 -17.72
CA TYR A 88 -6.64 2.76 -17.20
C TYR A 88 -6.40 3.75 -18.34
N ALA A 89 -7.30 4.73 -18.52
CA ALA A 89 -7.25 5.64 -19.66
C ALA A 89 -5.93 6.44 -19.77
N THR A 90 -5.30 6.71 -18.62
CA THR A 90 -4.03 7.42 -18.51
C THR A 90 -3.03 6.58 -17.70
N PRO A 91 -2.50 5.48 -18.25
CA PRO A 91 -1.69 4.53 -17.47
C PRO A 91 -0.42 5.17 -16.89
N ASN A 92 0.11 6.21 -17.56
CA ASN A 92 1.27 6.96 -17.10
C ASN A 92 1.00 7.83 -15.86
N THR A 93 -0.26 8.07 -15.49
CA THR A 93 -0.63 8.84 -14.29
C THR A 93 -1.02 7.94 -13.12
N LEU A 94 -1.06 6.62 -13.32
CA LEU A 94 -1.39 5.68 -12.25
C LEU A 94 -0.20 5.56 -11.30
N GLY A 95 -0.48 5.63 -9.99
CA GLY A 95 0.53 5.48 -8.95
C GLY A 95 1.22 4.12 -9.03
N SER A 96 2.55 4.11 -9.01
CA SER A 96 3.34 2.87 -9.06
C SER A 96 3.14 1.99 -7.82
N ASP A 97 2.87 2.61 -6.69
CA ASP A 97 2.43 1.96 -5.44
C ASP A 97 1.11 1.21 -5.63
N ARG A 98 0.11 1.84 -6.26
CA ARG A 98 -1.18 1.21 -6.59
C ARG A 98 -1.02 0.05 -7.56
N VAL A 99 -0.14 0.17 -8.55
CA VAL A 99 0.20 -0.94 -9.47
C VAL A 99 0.81 -2.11 -8.70
N ALA A 100 1.79 -1.83 -7.84
CA ALA A 100 2.43 -2.87 -7.04
C ALA A 100 1.40 -3.55 -6.12
N ALA A 101 0.61 -2.80 -5.35
CA ALA A 101 -0.42 -3.36 -4.48
C ALA A 101 -1.44 -4.23 -5.25
N ALA A 102 -1.88 -3.78 -6.44
CA ALA A 102 -2.76 -4.55 -7.31
C ALA A 102 -2.12 -5.87 -7.76
N VAL A 103 -0.86 -5.86 -8.17
CA VAL A 103 -0.12 -7.08 -8.54
C VAL A 103 0.04 -8.02 -7.35
N GLY A 104 0.37 -7.47 -6.16
CA GLY A 104 0.51 -8.25 -4.93
C GLY A 104 -0.78 -8.99 -4.59
N ALA A 105 -1.90 -8.28 -4.57
CA ALA A 105 -3.21 -8.86 -4.26
C ALA A 105 -3.64 -9.89 -5.31
N TRP A 106 -3.46 -9.56 -6.59
CA TRP A 106 -3.78 -10.47 -7.70
C TRP A 106 -2.98 -11.77 -7.65
N SER A 107 -1.73 -11.71 -7.21
CA SER A 107 -0.87 -12.89 -7.12
C SER A 107 -1.36 -13.87 -6.06
N ASP A 108 -1.92 -13.38 -4.95
CA ASP A 108 -2.41 -14.23 -3.85
C ASP A 108 -3.83 -14.77 -4.13
N PHE A 109 -4.65 -14.04 -4.88
CA PHE A 109 -6.06 -14.38 -5.13
C PHE A 109 -6.39 -14.53 -6.62
N LYS A 110 -5.44 -15.03 -7.41
CA LYS A 110 -5.55 -15.15 -8.86
C LYS A 110 -6.86 -15.83 -9.28
N GLY A 111 -7.54 -15.22 -10.26
CA GLY A 111 -8.81 -15.72 -10.80
C GLY A 111 -10.06 -15.25 -10.05
N ARG A 112 -9.94 -14.30 -9.11
CA ARG A 112 -11.07 -13.74 -8.35
C ARG A 112 -11.16 -12.24 -8.52
N ASP A 113 -12.34 -11.65 -8.48
CA ASP A 113 -12.48 -10.20 -8.36
C ASP A 113 -11.86 -9.69 -7.04
N ILE A 114 -11.06 -8.61 -7.10
CA ILE A 114 -10.32 -8.09 -5.95
C ILE A 114 -10.52 -6.58 -5.84
N LEU A 115 -11.01 -6.14 -4.68
CA LEU A 115 -10.91 -4.76 -4.20
C LEU A 115 -9.68 -4.64 -3.31
N VAL A 116 -8.66 -3.96 -3.81
CA VAL A 116 -7.44 -3.61 -3.07
C VAL A 116 -7.66 -2.26 -2.40
N VAL A 117 -7.47 -2.20 -1.09
CA VAL A 117 -7.61 -0.99 -0.30
C VAL A 117 -6.31 -0.71 0.43
N ASP A 118 -5.57 0.31 0.02
CA ASP A 118 -4.37 0.75 0.73
C ASP A 118 -4.73 1.92 1.64
N ALA A 119 -4.70 1.71 2.96
CA ALA A 119 -5.07 2.69 3.96
C ALA A 119 -3.82 3.35 4.59
N GLY A 120 -3.19 4.25 3.83
CA GLY A 120 -2.02 5.02 4.24
C GLY A 120 -2.33 6.52 4.44
N THR A 121 -1.43 7.40 3.97
CA THR A 121 -1.63 8.86 4.00
C THR A 121 -2.90 9.28 3.24
N ALA A 122 -3.11 8.68 2.08
CA ALA A 122 -4.40 8.64 1.38
C ALA A 122 -4.94 7.22 1.46
N VAL A 123 -6.25 7.05 1.27
CA VAL A 123 -6.84 5.72 1.04
C VAL A 123 -7.07 5.54 -0.45
N THR A 124 -6.59 4.43 -1.01
CA THR A 124 -6.93 4.04 -2.39
C THR A 124 -7.89 2.86 -2.39
N TYR A 125 -8.74 2.79 -3.42
CA TYR A 125 -9.71 1.72 -3.62
C TYR A 125 -9.61 1.24 -5.05
N ASP A 126 -8.87 0.16 -5.28
CA ASP A 126 -8.40 -0.32 -6.57
C ASP A 126 -9.07 -1.64 -6.94
N TYR A 127 -9.66 -1.73 -8.13
CA TYR A 127 -10.35 -2.94 -8.57
C TYR A 127 -9.54 -3.68 -9.65
N VAL A 128 -9.26 -4.95 -9.40
CA VAL A 128 -8.71 -5.91 -10.36
C VAL A 128 -9.74 -7.01 -10.58
N ASP A 129 -10.17 -7.21 -11.82
CA ASP A 129 -11.17 -8.23 -12.13
C ASP A 129 -10.59 -9.64 -12.16
N ALA A 130 -11.47 -10.65 -12.17
CA ALA A 130 -11.09 -12.06 -12.20
C ALA A 130 -10.21 -12.51 -13.41
N SER A 131 -9.98 -11.66 -14.41
CA SER A 131 -9.06 -11.93 -15.52
C SER A 131 -7.66 -11.32 -15.34
N GLY A 132 -7.42 -10.61 -14.23
CA GLY A 132 -6.17 -9.90 -13.98
C GLY A 132 -6.08 -8.57 -14.72
N VAL A 133 -7.22 -7.92 -14.96
CA VAL A 133 -7.27 -6.57 -15.52
C VAL A 133 -7.54 -5.58 -14.40
N TYR A 134 -6.62 -4.64 -14.19
CA TYR A 134 -6.83 -3.47 -13.35
C TYR A 134 -7.80 -2.54 -14.06
N ARG A 135 -9.00 -2.36 -13.49
CA ARG A 135 -10.11 -1.60 -14.10
C ARG A 135 -10.18 -0.14 -13.65
N GLY A 136 -9.39 0.22 -12.65
CA GLY A 136 -9.38 1.56 -12.07
C GLY A 136 -9.60 1.55 -10.57
N GLY A 137 -9.77 2.74 -10.02
CA GLY A 137 -9.97 2.90 -8.59
C GLY A 137 -10.06 4.36 -8.15
N ASN A 138 -10.35 4.56 -6.88
CA ASN A 138 -10.55 5.88 -6.29
C ASN A 138 -9.44 6.24 -5.29
N ILE A 139 -9.24 7.53 -5.06
CA ILE A 139 -8.33 8.08 -4.05
C ILE A 139 -9.15 8.99 -3.13
N ALA A 140 -9.05 8.77 -1.82
CA ALA A 140 -9.69 9.57 -0.80
C ALA A 140 -8.67 10.00 0.27
N PRO A 141 -8.98 11.01 1.10
CA PRO A 141 -8.17 11.33 2.28
C PRO A 141 -8.02 10.10 3.20
N GLY A 142 -6.82 9.91 3.75
CA GLY A 142 -6.60 8.97 4.87
C GLY A 142 -7.10 9.54 6.19
N ILE A 143 -7.26 8.68 7.20
CA ILE A 143 -7.77 9.07 8.54
C ILE A 143 -6.97 10.26 9.10
N THR A 144 -5.64 10.18 9.10
CA THR A 144 -4.79 11.28 9.57
C THR A 144 -4.98 12.57 8.78
N MET A 145 -5.25 12.48 7.48
CA MET A 145 -5.53 13.64 6.64
C MET A 145 -6.90 14.24 6.98
N GLU A 146 -7.93 13.43 7.20
CA GLU A 146 -9.26 13.87 7.62
C GLU A 146 -9.21 14.59 8.97
N LEU A 147 -8.53 14.01 9.97
CA LEU A 147 -8.34 14.62 11.29
C LEU A 147 -7.65 15.98 11.20
N LYS A 148 -6.58 16.08 10.41
CA LYS A 148 -5.85 17.34 10.17
C LYS A 148 -6.71 18.36 9.42
N ALA A 149 -7.47 17.93 8.42
CA ALA A 149 -8.33 18.79 7.62
C ALA A 149 -9.44 19.43 8.49
N LEU A 150 -10.08 18.65 9.36
CA LEU A 150 -11.10 19.16 10.28
C LEU A 150 -10.55 20.23 11.23
N ASN A 151 -9.35 20.04 11.76
CA ASN A 151 -8.70 21.07 12.58
C ASN A 151 -8.29 22.31 11.75
N HIS A 152 -7.72 22.11 10.56
CA HIS A 152 -7.20 23.21 9.74
C HIS A 152 -8.30 24.09 9.12
N TYR A 153 -9.39 23.49 8.65
CA TYR A 153 -10.45 24.18 7.91
C TYR A 153 -11.63 24.63 8.79
N THR A 154 -11.52 24.53 10.12
CA THR A 154 -12.58 24.98 11.04
C THR A 154 -12.00 25.80 12.20
N ALA A 155 -12.81 26.72 12.75
CA ALA A 155 -12.34 27.64 13.78
C ALA A 155 -12.28 27.03 15.20
N ARG A 156 -12.97 25.90 15.44
CA ARG A 156 -13.21 25.38 16.81
C ARG A 156 -12.91 23.90 17.00
N LEU A 157 -12.70 23.12 15.93
CA LEU A 157 -12.43 21.69 16.11
C LEU A 157 -10.98 21.49 16.54
N PRO A 158 -10.74 20.72 17.61
CA PRO A 158 -9.39 20.43 18.08
C PRO A 158 -8.65 19.53 17.08
N LEU A 159 -7.32 19.55 17.14
CA LEU A 159 -6.52 18.51 16.51
C LEU A 159 -6.65 17.24 17.35
N VAL A 160 -7.26 16.21 16.77
CA VAL A 160 -7.44 14.90 17.41
C VAL A 160 -6.32 13.97 16.95
N PRO A 161 -5.65 13.24 17.86
CA PRO A 161 -4.61 12.28 17.49
C PRO A 161 -5.19 11.10 16.72
N PHE A 162 -4.33 10.41 15.98
CA PHE A 162 -4.71 9.17 15.31
C PHE A 162 -5.10 8.11 16.37
N PRO A 163 -6.23 7.39 16.19
CA PRO A 163 -6.66 6.38 17.16
C PRO A 163 -5.87 5.08 17.00
N GLU A 164 -4.84 4.89 17.83
CA GLU A 164 -3.99 3.69 17.80
C GLU A 164 -4.78 2.40 18.10
N ASN A 165 -5.82 2.47 18.95
CA ASN A 165 -6.64 1.32 19.35
C ASN A 165 -8.04 1.38 18.74
N MET A 166 -8.17 1.24 17.42
CA MET A 166 -9.48 1.28 16.75
C MET A 166 -10.44 0.16 17.18
N SER A 167 -9.95 -0.93 17.78
CA SER A 167 -10.81 -1.99 18.33
C SER A 167 -11.74 -1.48 19.44
N GLU A 168 -11.35 -0.43 20.19
CA GLU A 168 -12.19 0.20 21.21
C GLU A 168 -13.37 1.00 20.61
N LEU A 169 -13.31 1.30 19.31
CA LEU A 169 -14.39 1.99 18.59
C LEU A 169 -15.52 1.02 18.20
N HIS A 170 -15.28 -0.29 18.28
CA HIS A 170 -16.26 -1.30 17.90
C HIS A 170 -17.53 -1.19 18.75
N GLY A 171 -18.68 -0.99 18.09
CA GLY A 171 -19.98 -0.79 18.74
C GLY A 171 -20.31 0.66 19.11
N SER A 172 -19.35 1.59 19.01
CA SER A 172 -19.58 3.02 19.20
C SER A 172 -19.99 3.68 17.88
N LEU A 173 -21.30 3.87 17.65
CA LEU A 173 -21.82 4.44 16.40
C LEU A 173 -21.78 5.98 16.38
N LEU A 174 -22.02 6.62 17.53
CA LEU A 174 -22.18 8.07 17.64
C LEU A 174 -21.27 8.62 18.75
N GLY A 175 -20.55 9.69 18.43
CA GLY A 175 -19.67 10.35 19.40
C GLY A 175 -20.47 11.15 20.43
N ARG A 176 -20.00 11.15 21.68
CA ARG A 176 -20.61 11.82 22.84
C ARG A 176 -19.85 13.08 23.27
N ASP A 177 -18.70 13.32 22.68
CA ASP A 177 -17.98 14.58 22.73
C ASP A 177 -17.37 14.90 21.35
N THR A 178 -16.81 16.10 21.21
CA THR A 178 -16.25 16.57 19.93
C THR A 178 -15.10 15.71 19.43
N ALA A 179 -14.24 15.20 20.33
CA ALA A 179 -13.10 14.40 19.92
C ALA A 179 -13.56 13.02 19.44
N GLU A 180 -14.48 12.38 20.18
CA GLU A 180 -15.10 11.11 19.79
C GLU A 180 -15.86 11.25 18.46
N ALA A 181 -16.63 12.33 18.27
CA ALA A 181 -17.37 12.58 17.03
C ALA A 181 -16.43 12.75 15.81
N ILE A 182 -15.29 13.45 15.98
CA ILE A 182 -14.27 13.59 14.94
C ILE A 182 -13.62 12.24 14.62
N THR A 183 -13.19 11.50 15.64
CA THR A 183 -12.56 10.19 15.48
C THR A 183 -13.47 9.20 14.78
N LEU A 184 -14.70 9.02 15.27
CA LEU A 184 -15.67 8.09 14.68
C LEU A 184 -16.03 8.50 13.25
N GLY A 185 -16.22 9.79 12.99
CA GLY A 185 -16.47 10.30 11.64
C GLY A 185 -15.36 9.96 10.66
N ALA A 186 -14.09 10.19 11.05
CA ALA A 186 -12.93 9.94 10.20
C ALA A 186 -12.60 8.45 10.00
N VAL A 187 -12.90 7.60 10.99
CA VAL A 187 -12.66 6.16 10.88
C VAL A 187 -13.78 5.48 10.08
N TYR A 188 -15.04 5.76 10.44
CA TYR A 188 -16.18 5.11 9.76
C TYR A 188 -16.43 5.64 8.35
N SER A 189 -15.93 6.83 7.98
CA SER A 189 -15.92 7.27 6.57
C SER A 189 -15.16 6.28 5.68
N VAL A 190 -13.98 5.82 6.14
CA VAL A 190 -13.15 4.83 5.44
C VAL A 190 -13.82 3.45 5.46
N VAL A 191 -14.24 2.96 6.63
CA VAL A 191 -14.91 1.64 6.75
C VAL A 191 -16.15 1.56 5.86
N ALA A 192 -17.00 2.59 5.90
CA ALA A 192 -18.20 2.66 5.07
C ALA A 192 -17.87 2.74 3.58
N SER A 193 -16.79 3.43 3.19
CA SER A 193 -16.33 3.50 1.80
C SER A 193 -15.89 2.13 1.28
N ILE A 194 -15.17 1.33 2.09
CA ILE A 194 -14.81 -0.05 1.72
C ILE A 194 -16.08 -0.86 1.45
N GLY A 195 -17.04 -0.84 2.38
CA GLY A 195 -18.32 -1.54 2.22
C GLY A 195 -19.13 -1.06 1.02
N TYR A 196 -19.13 0.26 0.76
CA TYR A 196 -19.78 0.86 -0.40
C TYR A 196 -19.17 0.35 -1.71
N TYR A 197 -17.85 0.37 -1.88
CA TYR A 197 -17.24 -0.12 -3.12
C TYR A 197 -17.42 -1.63 -3.28
N ARG A 198 -17.15 -2.42 -2.24
CA ARG A 198 -17.32 -3.88 -2.26
C ARG A 198 -18.71 -4.29 -2.75
N SER A 199 -19.75 -3.67 -2.21
CA SER A 199 -21.14 -4.01 -2.54
C SER A 199 -21.61 -3.60 -3.94
N ARG A 200 -20.77 -2.90 -4.71
CA ARG A 200 -21.03 -2.47 -6.09
C ARG A 200 -20.17 -3.25 -7.10
N LEU A 201 -19.27 -4.10 -6.60
CA LEU A 201 -18.46 -5.03 -7.37
C LEU A 201 -19.14 -6.40 -7.43
N PRO A 202 -18.67 -7.33 -8.29
CA PRO A 202 -19.24 -8.68 -8.38
C PRO A 202 -19.33 -9.39 -7.02
N GLU A 203 -20.36 -10.22 -6.87
CA GLU A 203 -20.54 -11.02 -5.66
C GLU A 203 -19.31 -11.92 -5.42
N GLY A 204 -18.82 -11.99 -4.18
CA GLY A 204 -17.61 -12.74 -3.84
C GLY A 204 -16.29 -12.03 -4.09
N THR A 205 -16.31 -10.73 -4.46
CA THR A 205 -15.11 -9.88 -4.52
C THR A 205 -14.31 -9.98 -3.22
N VAL A 206 -13.03 -10.34 -3.33
CA VAL A 206 -12.05 -10.32 -2.24
C VAL A 206 -11.82 -8.86 -1.84
N VAL A 207 -11.80 -8.57 -0.55
CA VAL A 207 -11.27 -7.29 -0.07
C VAL A 207 -9.90 -7.53 0.53
N VAL A 208 -8.88 -6.88 -0.01
CA VAL A 208 -7.50 -6.94 0.50
C VAL A 208 -7.11 -5.56 1.04
N LEU A 209 -6.89 -5.48 2.35
CA LEU A 209 -6.45 -4.29 3.06
C LEU A 209 -4.93 -4.29 3.20
N GLY A 210 -4.29 -3.30 2.60
CA GLY A 210 -2.88 -2.97 2.81
C GLY A 210 -2.69 -1.67 3.59
N GLY A 211 -1.44 -1.24 3.70
CA GLY A 211 -1.06 -0.01 4.38
C GLY A 211 -1.03 -0.12 5.90
N GLY A 212 -0.48 0.91 6.55
CA GLY A 212 -0.27 0.92 8.01
C GLY A 212 -1.56 0.90 8.84
N CYS A 213 -2.72 1.24 8.26
CA CYS A 213 -4.00 1.21 8.97
C CYS A 213 -4.83 -0.07 8.73
N GLY A 214 -4.37 -0.98 7.85
CA GLY A 214 -5.17 -2.12 7.40
C GLY A 214 -5.65 -3.03 8.53
N HIS A 215 -4.76 -3.35 9.49
CA HIS A 215 -5.09 -4.20 10.64
C HIS A 215 -6.13 -3.56 11.57
N HIS A 216 -6.04 -2.25 11.77
CA HIS A 216 -6.97 -1.51 12.62
C HIS A 216 -8.38 -1.45 12.01
N LEU A 217 -8.46 -1.21 10.70
CA LEU A 217 -9.73 -1.13 9.97
C LEU A 217 -10.42 -2.49 9.81
N ALA A 218 -9.66 -3.58 9.73
CA ALA A 218 -10.21 -4.91 9.55
C ALA A 218 -11.19 -5.31 10.65
N ASN A 219 -10.89 -4.93 11.91
CA ASN A 219 -11.74 -5.22 13.07
C ASN A 219 -13.06 -4.43 13.07
N LEU A 220 -13.21 -3.43 12.21
CA LEU A 220 -14.42 -2.60 12.09
C LEU A 220 -15.28 -2.97 10.88
N CYS A 221 -14.78 -3.82 9.98
CA CYS A 221 -15.54 -4.30 8.84
C CYS A 221 -16.48 -5.45 9.27
N ASP A 222 -17.73 -5.41 8.83
CA ASP A 222 -18.74 -6.45 9.06
C ASP A 222 -18.74 -7.56 8.00
N PHE A 223 -17.66 -7.64 7.23
CA PHE A 223 -17.42 -8.61 6.16
C PHE A 223 -15.97 -9.08 6.16
N ASP A 224 -15.73 -10.23 5.53
CA ASP A 224 -14.39 -10.80 5.42
C ASP A 224 -13.44 -9.87 4.65
N VAL A 225 -12.29 -9.61 5.25
CA VAL A 225 -11.20 -8.85 4.68
C VAL A 225 -9.89 -9.61 4.91
N HIS A 226 -8.98 -9.53 3.94
CA HIS A 226 -7.62 -10.03 4.07
C HIS A 226 -6.68 -8.88 4.34
N VAL A 227 -5.87 -8.96 5.40
CA VAL A 227 -4.89 -7.92 5.72
C VAL A 227 -3.51 -8.37 5.27
N ASP A 228 -2.81 -7.52 4.52
CA ASP A 228 -1.42 -7.70 4.15
C ASP A 228 -0.64 -6.38 4.24
N GLU A 229 0.11 -6.22 5.32
CA GLU A 229 0.93 -5.03 5.57
C GLU A 229 2.11 -4.89 4.59
N HIS A 230 2.44 -5.94 3.86
CA HIS A 230 3.53 -5.98 2.89
C HIS A 230 3.03 -6.02 1.45
N LEU A 231 1.74 -5.74 1.20
CA LEU A 231 1.11 -5.91 -0.10
C LEU A 231 1.85 -5.21 -1.26
N CYS A 232 2.24 -3.95 -1.08
CA CYS A 232 3.02 -3.21 -2.07
C CYS A 232 4.40 -3.84 -2.29
N SER A 233 5.14 -4.14 -1.22
CA SER A 233 6.46 -4.79 -1.30
C SER A 233 6.37 -6.18 -1.95
N LYS A 234 5.32 -6.95 -1.65
CA LYS A 234 5.03 -8.23 -2.28
C LYS A 234 4.79 -8.05 -3.77
N GLY A 235 3.95 -7.09 -4.16
CA GLY A 235 3.71 -6.75 -5.54
C GLY A 235 4.97 -6.40 -6.32
N LEU A 236 5.84 -5.58 -5.74
CA LEU A 236 7.15 -5.27 -6.31
C LEU A 236 7.98 -6.55 -6.52
N ASN A 237 8.04 -7.44 -5.54
CA ASN A 237 8.75 -8.71 -5.67
C ASN A 237 8.17 -9.56 -6.82
N ARG A 238 6.85 -9.68 -6.94
CA ARG A 238 6.21 -10.43 -8.03
C ARG A 238 6.50 -9.81 -9.41
N ILE A 239 6.54 -8.47 -9.51
CA ILE A 239 6.93 -7.77 -10.73
C ILE A 239 8.41 -8.05 -11.05
N LEU A 240 9.29 -8.01 -10.06
CA LEU A 240 10.71 -8.31 -10.25
C LEU A 240 10.92 -9.72 -10.80
N LEU A 241 10.34 -10.73 -10.14
CA LEU A 241 10.43 -12.14 -10.55
C LEU A 241 9.82 -12.38 -11.95
N TYR A 242 8.75 -11.65 -12.30
CA TYR A 242 8.15 -11.70 -13.64
C TYR A 242 9.10 -11.21 -14.75
N ASN A 243 10.05 -10.33 -14.41
CA ASN A 243 10.99 -9.73 -15.37
C ASN A 243 12.38 -10.38 -15.37
N GLU A 244 12.64 -11.32 -14.45
CA GLU A 244 13.89 -12.11 -14.43
C GLU A 244 13.77 -13.44 -15.19
N ASN A 245 12.55 -13.90 -15.45
CA ASN A 245 12.24 -15.12 -16.22
C ASN A 245 11.94 -14.80 -17.69
#